data_AF-A0A3N5AEA4-F1
#
_entry.id   AF-A0A3N5AEA4-F1
#
_cell.length_a   1.000
_cell.length_b   1.000
_cell.length_c   1.000
_cell.angle_alpha   90.00
_cell.angle_beta   90.00
_cell.angle_gamma   90.00
#
_symmetry.space_group_name_H-M   'P 1'
#
loop_
_entity.id
_entity.type
_entity.pdbx_description
1 polymer ?
#
loop_
_entity_poly.entity_id
_entity_poly.type
_entity_poly.pdbx_seq_one_letter_code
_entity_poly.pdbx_strand_id
1 'polypeptide(L)'
;MSLLVVGLSHRSAPVSVLERAALNADAQVKLVQDTVAAEPATEAAVLATCNRIELYADVDKFHAGVAELSTLLAQHSGVGLDELTPYLYVHYEDRAVHHLFSVACGLDSMVVGEGQILGQIKDSLARAQDLHSAGRLLNDLFQQALRVGKRAHSETGIDRAGQSLVTFGLEQLAAGADVQAWASGKKALVIGAGSMSSLAAATLARAGVAEIVIANRTGERAERLAAILNEGAAQDVLARAVPMDAVSGELTRADVVVSCTGATGLVLTAEAVAAAVGGPVLEGGAGQGAGAQPGGDGVPPLRGSGAALAARLPAGSAGDENCPLDLPPMQATAGFSVLGEGAVAGMAAADLEQHAAWVDNAPRPQTSGPASGTVLDPAQEAEAIAALAALAGTVGRIPERRKAEPVVEAPRPAPVLFLLDLAMPRDIDAAVHRLAGVRLVDIESLAEASADAPMAADVDQVRRIVADEVAAFGAALRAAHITPTVVALRTMAADVVASEIARLEGRLPALDDKHRSEITQTVKRVVDKLLHAPTVRVKQLAAEPGGAGYADALRTLFDLDQEAVAAVSRAEGADDESENSKNRGPA
;
A
#
# COMPACT_ATOMS: atom_id res chain seq x y z
N MET A 1 19.12 12.64 5.96
CA MET A 1 18.76 11.48 5.14
C MET A 1 18.28 10.37 6.05
N SER A 2 16.96 10.29 6.17
CA SER A 2 16.25 9.25 6.89
C SER A 2 15.10 8.78 6.00
N LEU A 3 14.93 7.46 5.93
CA LEU A 3 13.86 6.85 5.17
C LEU A 3 12.50 7.17 5.79
N LEU A 4 11.57 7.64 4.96
CA LEU A 4 10.20 7.95 5.33
C LEU A 4 9.22 7.23 4.38
N VAL A 5 8.14 6.72 4.96
CA VAL A 5 7.01 6.17 4.21
C VAL A 5 5.75 6.85 4.68
N VAL A 6 5.01 7.43 3.73
CA VAL A 6 3.66 7.95 3.95
C VAL A 6 2.73 7.19 3.02
N GLY A 7 1.65 6.63 3.56
CA GLY A 7 0.73 5.86 2.75
C GLY A 7 -0.57 5.53 3.44
N LEU A 8 -1.44 4.88 2.67
CA LEU A 8 -2.71 4.32 3.13
C LEU A 8 -2.85 2.90 2.57
N SER A 9 -3.55 2.05 3.30
CA SER A 9 -3.77 0.65 2.91
C SER A 9 -5.16 0.19 3.33
N HIS A 10 -5.56 -1.01 2.88
CA HIS A 10 -6.81 -1.64 3.29
C HIS A 10 -6.97 -1.83 4.82
N ARG A 11 -5.88 -1.79 5.60
CA ARG A 11 -5.93 -1.83 7.07
C ARG A 11 -6.23 -0.47 7.68
N SER A 12 -5.83 0.62 7.03
CA SER A 12 -5.96 1.98 7.58
C SER A 12 -7.14 2.75 6.99
N ALA A 13 -7.55 2.46 5.75
CA ALA A 13 -8.60 3.16 5.01
C ALA A 13 -9.67 2.17 4.52
N PRO A 14 -10.95 2.58 4.49
CA PRO A 14 -12.00 1.80 3.82
C PRO A 14 -11.75 1.77 2.30
N VAL A 15 -12.24 0.73 1.64
CA VAL A 15 -12.05 0.50 0.19
C VAL A 15 -12.53 1.69 -0.64
N SER A 16 -13.62 2.34 -0.25
CA SER A 16 -14.16 3.52 -0.95
C SER A 16 -13.19 4.71 -0.98
N VAL A 17 -12.37 4.89 0.06
CA VAL A 17 -11.32 5.93 0.10
C VAL A 17 -10.13 5.51 -0.77
N LEU A 18 -9.75 4.24 -0.72
CA LEU A 18 -8.67 3.69 -1.55
C LEU A 18 -8.97 3.77 -3.05
N GLU A 19 -10.21 3.47 -3.45
CA GLU A 19 -10.66 3.59 -4.85
C GLU A 19 -10.59 5.01 -5.36
N ARG A 20 -11.03 5.99 -4.55
CA ARG A 20 -10.96 7.41 -4.90
C ARG A 20 -9.53 7.91 -4.93
N ALA A 21 -8.67 7.38 -4.05
CA ALA A 21 -7.27 7.76 -3.98
C ALA A 21 -6.38 7.05 -5.02
N ALA A 22 -6.91 6.05 -5.75
CA ALA A 22 -6.17 5.20 -6.66
C ALA A 22 -5.45 6.03 -7.74
N LEU A 23 -4.13 5.86 -7.83
CA LEU A 23 -3.29 6.59 -8.77
C LEU A 23 -3.19 5.84 -10.10
N ASN A 24 -3.55 6.50 -11.20
CA ASN A 24 -3.23 5.99 -12.53
C ASN A 24 -1.72 6.10 -12.83
N ALA A 25 -1.25 5.46 -13.91
CA ALA A 25 0.18 5.42 -14.23
C ALA A 25 0.82 6.82 -14.38
N ASP A 26 0.10 7.76 -15.01
CA ASP A 26 0.60 9.13 -15.19
C ASP A 26 0.69 9.90 -13.88
N ALA A 27 -0.30 9.73 -12.99
CA ALA A 27 -0.31 10.34 -11.66
C ALA A 27 0.80 9.77 -10.77
N GLN A 28 1.10 8.46 -10.87
CA GLN A 28 2.24 7.86 -10.17
C GLN A 28 3.58 8.48 -10.62
N VAL A 29 3.76 8.68 -11.94
CA VAL A 29 4.97 9.32 -12.48
C VAL A 29 5.10 10.76 -11.98
N LYS A 30 4.02 11.54 -12.05
CA LYS A 30 4.02 12.94 -11.61
C LYS A 30 4.26 13.06 -10.10
N LEU A 31 3.63 12.22 -9.29
CA LEU A 31 3.83 12.21 -7.84
C LEU A 31 5.30 11.99 -7.49
N VAL A 32 5.97 11.01 -8.12
CA VAL A 32 7.39 10.74 -7.89
C VAL A 32 8.25 11.94 -8.31
N GLN A 33 8.01 12.51 -9.49
CA GLN A 33 8.76 13.67 -9.98
C GLN A 33 8.60 14.89 -9.10
N ASP A 34 7.37 15.21 -8.69
CA ASP A 34 7.07 16.33 -7.81
C ASP A 34 7.67 16.12 -6.41
N THR A 35 7.74 14.88 -5.94
CA THR A 35 8.38 14.55 -4.65
C THR A 35 9.87 14.84 -4.68
N VAL A 36 10.60 14.39 -5.71
CA VAL A 36 12.05 14.67 -5.84
C VAL A 36 12.32 16.15 -6.13
N ALA A 37 11.38 16.85 -6.77
CA ALA A 37 11.47 18.28 -6.98
C ALA A 37 11.22 19.11 -5.70
N ALA A 38 10.51 18.54 -4.72
CA ALA A 38 10.28 19.17 -3.44
C ALA A 38 11.55 19.06 -2.57
N GLU A 39 12.00 20.20 -2.02
CA GLU A 39 13.27 20.29 -1.27
C GLU A 39 13.47 19.33 -0.09
N PRO A 40 12.46 18.68 0.55
CA PRO A 40 12.79 17.73 1.62
C PRO A 40 13.22 16.34 1.14
N ALA A 41 13.03 15.95 -0.12
CA ALA A 41 13.26 14.57 -0.58
C ALA A 41 14.37 14.44 -1.64
N THR A 42 15.33 13.54 -1.40
CA THR A 42 16.44 13.27 -2.33
C THR A 42 16.13 12.10 -3.27
N GLU A 43 15.43 11.09 -2.75
CA GLU A 43 15.00 9.91 -3.50
C GLU A 43 13.50 9.69 -3.27
N ALA A 44 12.78 9.17 -4.26
CA ALA A 44 11.38 8.81 -4.13
C ALA A 44 10.99 7.55 -4.93
N ALA A 45 10.05 6.77 -4.39
CA ALA A 45 9.42 5.65 -5.09
C ALA A 45 7.96 5.49 -4.64
N VAL A 46 7.07 5.13 -5.57
CA VAL A 46 5.65 4.91 -5.29
C VAL A 46 5.29 3.45 -5.47
N LEU A 47 4.75 2.83 -4.42
CA LEU A 47 4.11 1.52 -4.47
C LEU A 47 2.60 1.71 -4.44
N ALA A 48 1.96 1.59 -5.60
CA ALA A 48 0.52 1.65 -5.76
C ALA A 48 0.00 0.29 -6.21
N THR A 49 -0.89 -0.30 -5.42
CA THR A 49 -1.55 -1.58 -5.70
C THR A 49 -3.06 -1.43 -5.46
N CYS A 50 -3.83 -2.50 -5.67
CA CYS A 50 -5.26 -2.52 -5.32
C CYS A 50 -5.56 -2.42 -3.82
N ASN A 51 -4.55 -2.55 -2.94
CA ASN A 51 -4.72 -2.60 -1.50
C ASN A 51 -3.93 -1.54 -0.74
N ARG A 52 -3.08 -0.76 -1.42
CA ARG A 52 -2.23 0.26 -0.80
C ARG A 52 -1.72 1.30 -1.80
N ILE A 53 -1.46 2.49 -1.27
CA ILE A 53 -0.71 3.55 -1.95
C ILE A 53 0.31 4.07 -0.97
N GLU A 54 1.58 3.92 -1.31
CA GLU A 54 2.70 4.27 -0.44
C GLU A 54 3.73 5.06 -1.22
N LEU A 55 4.14 6.18 -0.63
CA LEU A 55 5.23 7.00 -1.10
C LEU A 55 6.42 6.81 -0.16
N TYR A 56 7.47 6.19 -0.69
CA TYR A 56 8.76 6.01 -0.04
C TYR A 56 9.66 7.17 -0.45
N ALA A 57 10.29 7.83 0.49
CA ALA A 57 11.27 8.88 0.21
C ALA A 57 12.43 8.89 1.19
N ASP A 58 13.60 9.31 0.73
CA ASP A 58 14.70 9.71 1.60
C ASP A 58 14.57 11.20 1.90
N VAL A 59 14.37 11.56 3.17
CA VAL A 59 14.14 12.95 3.58
C VAL A 59 15.18 13.46 4.56
N ASP A 60 15.44 14.77 4.52
CA ASP A 60 16.37 15.39 5.46
C ASP A 60 15.77 15.66 6.83
N LYS A 61 14.49 16.02 6.88
CA LYS A 61 13.77 16.38 8.11
C LYS A 61 12.44 15.65 8.17
N PHE A 62 12.21 14.95 9.28
CA PHE A 62 10.98 14.17 9.49
C PHE A 62 9.70 15.00 9.32
N HIS A 63 9.50 16.06 10.12
CA HIS A 63 8.24 16.82 10.09
C HIS A 63 7.97 17.52 8.76
N ALA A 64 9.01 18.09 8.13
CA ALA A 64 8.88 18.72 6.82
C ALA A 64 8.56 17.69 5.74
N GLY A 65 9.23 16.54 5.77
CA GLY A 65 8.95 15.42 4.86
C GLY A 65 7.51 14.92 4.99
N VAL A 66 7.04 14.63 6.21
CA VAL A 66 5.66 14.13 6.42
C VAL A 66 4.61 15.10 5.89
N ALA A 67 4.75 16.40 6.17
CA ALA A 67 3.82 17.42 5.70
C ALA A 67 3.79 17.50 4.16
N GLU A 68 4.96 17.52 3.53
CA GLU A 68 5.09 17.64 2.08
C GLU A 68 4.58 16.39 1.36
N LEU A 69 5.04 15.19 1.77
CA LEU A 69 4.62 13.93 1.17
C LEU A 69 3.10 13.72 1.28
N SER A 70 2.50 14.06 2.42
CA SER A 70 1.05 13.95 2.61
C SER A 70 0.29 14.90 1.69
N THR A 71 0.80 16.12 1.51
CA THR A 71 0.22 17.13 0.62
C THR A 71 0.29 16.70 -0.85
N LEU A 72 1.44 16.20 -1.29
CA LEU A 72 1.63 15.69 -2.65
C LEU A 72 0.73 14.48 -2.93
N LEU A 73 0.63 13.56 -1.96
CA LEU A 73 -0.25 12.41 -2.08
C LEU A 73 -1.73 12.83 -2.21
N ALA A 74 -2.17 13.81 -1.42
CA ALA A 74 -3.52 14.37 -1.52
C ALA A 74 -3.79 15.04 -2.88
N GLN A 75 -2.84 15.84 -3.38
CA GLN A 75 -2.96 16.50 -4.69
C GLN A 75 -3.08 15.50 -5.84
N HIS A 76 -2.22 14.49 -5.88
CA HIS A 76 -2.19 13.52 -6.99
C HIS A 76 -3.29 12.46 -6.90
N SER A 77 -3.77 12.16 -5.70
CA SER A 77 -4.92 11.26 -5.49
C SER A 77 -6.27 11.94 -5.77
N GLY A 78 -6.32 13.27 -5.76
CA GLY A 78 -7.57 14.02 -5.92
C GLY A 78 -8.49 13.98 -4.70
N VAL A 79 -8.01 13.45 -3.57
CA VAL A 79 -8.73 13.42 -2.29
C VAL A 79 -8.13 14.50 -1.38
N GLY A 80 -8.98 15.29 -0.71
CA GLY A 80 -8.52 16.39 0.14
C GLY A 80 -7.64 15.88 1.29
N LEU A 81 -6.63 16.68 1.68
CA LEU A 81 -5.70 16.31 2.74
C LEU A 81 -6.41 16.04 4.08
N ASP A 82 -7.42 16.84 4.43
CA ASP A 82 -8.21 16.67 5.66
C ASP A 82 -8.99 15.33 5.67
N GLU A 83 -9.38 14.84 4.49
CA GLU A 83 -10.07 13.56 4.33
C GLU A 83 -9.09 12.38 4.38
N LEU A 84 -7.87 12.52 3.85
CA LEU A 84 -6.86 11.47 3.86
C LEU A 84 -6.16 11.31 5.21
N THR A 85 -5.87 12.42 5.90
CA THR A 85 -5.07 12.46 7.14
C THR A 85 -5.48 11.42 8.19
N PRO A 86 -6.76 11.15 8.47
CA PRO A 86 -7.17 10.12 9.44
C PRO A 86 -6.75 8.70 9.07
N TYR A 87 -6.48 8.44 7.80
CA TYR A 87 -6.18 7.12 7.25
C TYR A 87 -4.71 6.94 6.84
N LEU A 88 -3.93 8.03 6.81
CA LEU A 88 -2.51 7.99 6.51
C LEU A 88 -1.73 7.41 7.69
N TYR A 89 -0.86 6.44 7.41
CA TYR A 89 0.18 6.01 8.33
C TYR A 89 1.53 6.55 7.90
N VAL A 90 2.40 6.72 8.89
CA VAL A 90 3.76 7.17 8.70
C VAL A 90 4.72 6.19 9.36
N HIS A 91 5.72 5.75 8.61
CA HIS A 91 6.83 4.93 9.11
C HIS A 91 8.16 5.61 8.82
N TYR A 92 9.05 5.56 9.81
CA TYR A 92 10.33 6.25 9.79
C TYR A 92 11.46 5.26 10.09
N GLU A 93 12.56 5.39 9.34
CA GLU A 93 13.78 4.59 9.47
C GLU A 93 13.50 3.08 9.54
N ASP A 94 13.92 2.41 10.61
CA ASP A 94 13.79 0.96 10.78
C ASP A 94 12.33 0.48 10.64
N ARG A 95 11.34 1.31 11.03
CA ARG A 95 9.92 0.98 10.84
C ARG A 95 9.52 0.98 9.37
N ALA A 96 10.07 1.88 8.57
CA ALA A 96 9.82 1.91 7.12
C ALA A 96 10.44 0.69 6.42
N VAL A 97 11.65 0.30 6.82
CA VAL A 97 12.30 -0.94 6.33
C VAL A 97 11.47 -2.17 6.71
N HIS A 98 11.09 -2.28 7.99
CA HIS A 98 10.25 -3.37 8.49
C HIS A 98 8.93 -3.47 7.74
N HIS A 99 8.29 -2.31 7.49
CA HIS A 99 7.05 -2.23 6.75
C HIS A 99 7.20 -2.78 5.34
N LEU A 100 8.17 -2.29 4.55
CA LEU A 100 8.37 -2.78 3.18
C LEU A 100 8.69 -4.28 3.15
N PHE A 101 9.50 -4.78 4.09
CA PHE A 101 9.82 -6.21 4.15
C PHE A 101 8.58 -7.04 4.52
N SER A 102 7.74 -6.55 5.44
CA SER A 102 6.46 -7.19 5.79
C SER A 102 5.50 -7.23 4.60
N VAL A 103 5.42 -6.13 3.84
CA VAL A 103 4.63 -6.04 2.61
C VAL A 103 5.18 -7.01 1.56
N ALA A 104 6.50 -7.06 1.34
CA ALA A 104 7.12 -7.98 0.38
C ALA A 104 6.94 -9.46 0.74
N CYS A 105 6.86 -9.77 2.04
CA CYS A 105 6.52 -11.10 2.54
C CYS A 105 5.02 -11.42 2.47
N GLY A 106 4.16 -10.47 2.07
CA GLY A 106 2.71 -10.65 1.99
C GLY A 106 2.01 -10.70 3.36
N LEU A 107 2.66 -10.28 4.46
CA LEU A 107 2.05 -10.24 5.80
C LEU A 107 1.00 -9.14 5.94
N ASP A 108 1.17 -8.08 5.18
CA ASP A 108 0.21 -6.98 5.08
C ASP A 108 -0.61 -7.04 3.78
N SER A 109 -0.67 -8.18 3.12
CA SER A 109 -1.62 -8.38 2.02
C SER A 109 -3.00 -8.74 2.57
N MET A 110 -4.05 -8.46 1.79
CA MET A 110 -5.42 -8.85 2.12
C MET A 110 -5.56 -10.38 2.23
N VAL A 111 -4.90 -11.11 1.32
CA VAL A 111 -4.65 -12.54 1.46
C VAL A 111 -3.19 -12.73 1.82
N VAL A 112 -2.97 -13.26 3.02
CA VAL A 112 -1.63 -13.45 3.58
C VAL A 112 -0.86 -14.45 2.72
N GLY A 113 0.36 -14.07 2.30
CA GLY A 113 1.23 -14.93 1.47
C GLY A 113 1.00 -14.83 -0.04
N GLU A 114 0.20 -13.85 -0.50
CA GLU A 114 0.04 -13.62 -1.93
C GLU A 114 1.38 -13.19 -2.59
N GLY A 115 1.92 -14.02 -3.47
CA GLY A 115 3.20 -13.76 -4.15
C GLY A 115 3.18 -12.65 -5.21
N GLN A 116 2.03 -12.05 -5.52
CA GLN A 116 1.91 -10.99 -6.53
C GLN A 116 2.57 -9.67 -6.12
N ILE A 117 2.60 -9.40 -4.81
CA ILE A 117 3.18 -8.17 -4.26
C ILE A 117 4.66 -8.03 -4.63
N LEU A 118 5.39 -9.15 -4.75
CA LEU A 118 6.78 -9.16 -5.19
C LEU A 118 6.94 -8.64 -6.63
N GLY A 119 6.01 -8.98 -7.52
CA GLY A 119 5.98 -8.43 -8.88
C GLY A 119 5.72 -6.93 -8.86
N GLN A 120 4.74 -6.48 -8.06
CA GLN A 120 4.37 -5.07 -7.95
C GLN A 120 5.50 -4.21 -7.35
N ILE A 121 6.22 -4.71 -6.35
CA ILE A 121 7.41 -4.06 -5.79
C ILE A 121 8.52 -3.97 -6.84
N LYS A 122 8.74 -5.03 -7.62
CA LYS A 122 9.72 -5.04 -8.70
C LYS A 122 9.38 -4.00 -9.77
N ASP A 123 8.12 -3.91 -10.17
CA ASP A 123 7.65 -2.96 -11.18
C ASP A 123 7.73 -1.50 -10.66
N SER A 124 7.41 -1.29 -9.38
CA SER A 124 7.58 0.00 -8.70
C SER A 124 9.05 0.45 -8.70
N LEU A 125 9.97 -0.44 -8.33
CA LEU A 125 11.41 -0.16 -8.38
C LEU A 125 11.88 0.14 -9.81
N ALA A 126 11.48 -0.68 -10.79
CA ALA A 126 11.86 -0.46 -12.18
C ALA A 126 11.42 0.93 -12.68
N ARG A 127 10.19 1.34 -12.35
CA ARG A 127 9.70 2.68 -12.67
C ARG A 127 10.51 3.77 -11.98
N ALA A 128 10.81 3.62 -10.70
CA ALA A 128 11.58 4.62 -9.96
C ALA A 128 13.02 4.77 -10.52
N GLN A 129 13.62 3.66 -10.97
CA GLN A 129 14.91 3.64 -11.65
C GLN A 129 14.86 4.31 -13.03
N ASP A 130 13.82 4.04 -13.83
CA ASP A 130 13.62 4.64 -15.15
C ASP A 130 13.37 6.15 -15.07
N LEU A 131 12.74 6.62 -13.99
CA LEU A 131 12.56 8.02 -13.68
C LEU A 131 13.77 8.68 -13.01
N HIS A 132 14.83 7.92 -12.73
CA HIS A 132 16.02 8.39 -11.99
C HIS A 132 15.68 9.04 -10.63
N SER A 133 14.67 8.46 -9.97
CA SER A 133 14.11 8.93 -8.69
C SER A 133 14.49 8.03 -7.52
N ALA A 134 14.81 6.76 -7.78
CA ALA A 134 15.42 5.87 -6.80
C ALA A 134 16.94 6.01 -6.89
N GLY A 135 17.56 6.56 -5.84
CA GLY A 135 19.00 6.56 -5.68
C GLY A 135 19.46 5.27 -5.02
N ARG A 136 20.57 5.34 -4.27
CA ARG A 136 21.19 4.16 -3.67
C ARG A 136 20.33 3.58 -2.56
N LEU A 137 19.76 4.42 -1.69
CA LEU A 137 19.05 3.97 -0.50
C LEU A 137 17.79 3.18 -0.88
N LEU A 138 16.94 3.75 -1.74
CA LEU A 138 15.70 3.09 -2.17
C LEU A 138 15.98 1.88 -3.06
N ASN A 139 17.01 1.91 -3.91
CA ASN A 139 17.37 0.76 -4.73
C ASN A 139 17.81 -0.43 -3.87
N ASP A 140 18.72 -0.22 -2.92
CA ASP A 140 19.19 -1.28 -2.01
C ASP A 140 18.05 -1.82 -1.15
N LEU A 141 17.19 -0.92 -0.64
CA LEU A 141 16.02 -1.26 0.15
C LEU A 141 15.04 -2.16 -0.61
N PHE A 142 14.62 -1.77 -1.82
CA PHE A 142 13.64 -2.54 -2.60
C PHE A 142 14.23 -3.87 -3.10
N GLN A 143 15.51 -3.89 -3.51
CA GLN A 143 16.18 -5.13 -3.87
C GLN A 143 16.27 -6.11 -2.70
N GLN A 144 16.59 -5.61 -1.50
CA GLN A 144 16.60 -6.43 -0.30
C GLN A 144 15.19 -6.91 0.03
N ALA A 145 14.17 -6.06 -0.04
CA ALA A 145 12.77 -6.47 0.16
C ALA A 145 12.35 -7.61 -0.77
N LEU A 146 12.73 -7.55 -2.05
CA LEU A 146 12.49 -8.63 -3.02
C LEU A 146 13.20 -9.94 -2.65
N ARG A 147 14.43 -9.88 -2.12
CA ARG A 147 15.16 -11.07 -1.66
C ARG A 147 14.53 -11.66 -0.40
N VAL A 148 14.20 -10.82 0.57
CA VAL A 148 13.56 -11.20 1.85
C VAL A 148 12.20 -11.86 1.59
N GLY A 149 11.37 -11.25 0.74
CA GLY A 149 10.08 -11.82 0.39
C GLY A 149 10.22 -13.17 -0.33
N LYS A 150 11.12 -13.31 -1.32
CA LYS A 150 11.39 -14.62 -1.97
C LYS A 150 11.86 -15.67 -0.96
N ARG A 151 12.74 -15.29 -0.05
CA ARG A 151 13.25 -16.15 1.01
C ARG A 151 12.12 -16.64 1.90
N ALA A 152 11.25 -15.74 2.38
CA ALA A 152 10.09 -16.07 3.20
C ALA A 152 9.13 -17.06 2.50
N HIS A 153 8.83 -16.84 1.22
CA HIS A 153 7.97 -17.75 0.43
C HIS A 153 8.62 -19.14 0.26
N SER A 154 9.96 -19.19 0.11
CA SER A 154 10.68 -20.46 -0.04
C SER A 154 10.96 -21.24 1.26
N GLU A 155 11.15 -20.54 2.38
CA GLU A 155 11.57 -21.12 3.66
C GLU A 155 10.39 -21.38 4.63
N THR A 156 9.19 -20.88 4.31
CA THR A 156 8.01 -20.97 5.19
C THR A 156 6.81 -21.58 4.47
N GLY A 157 5.78 -21.95 5.24
CA GLY A 157 4.51 -22.43 4.70
C GLY A 157 3.60 -21.33 4.15
N ILE A 158 4.05 -20.06 4.12
CA ILE A 158 3.18 -18.91 3.82
C ILE A 158 2.56 -18.99 2.40
N ASP A 159 3.19 -19.70 1.46
CA ASP A 159 2.64 -19.92 0.11
C ASP A 159 1.43 -20.87 0.10
N ARG A 160 1.37 -21.81 1.05
CA ARG A 160 0.20 -22.69 1.23
C ARG A 160 -0.97 -21.92 1.86
N ALA A 161 -0.63 -20.88 2.62
CA ALA A 161 -1.56 -19.91 3.16
C ALA A 161 -2.06 -18.93 2.08
N GLY A 162 -1.15 -18.49 1.20
CA GLY A 162 -1.41 -17.56 0.11
C GLY A 162 -1.97 -18.23 -1.13
N GLN A 163 -3.16 -18.81 -1.03
CA GLN A 163 -3.94 -19.02 -2.24
C GLN A 163 -4.09 -17.68 -2.97
N SER A 164 -3.96 -17.66 -4.29
CA SER A 164 -4.22 -16.46 -5.10
C SER A 164 -5.57 -15.83 -4.69
N LEU A 165 -5.66 -14.50 -4.65
CA LEU A 165 -6.93 -13.77 -4.46
C LEU A 165 -8.05 -14.31 -5.36
N VAL A 166 -7.70 -14.76 -6.56
CA VAL A 166 -8.63 -15.42 -7.48
C VAL A 166 -9.15 -16.75 -6.89
N THR A 167 -8.27 -17.62 -6.42
CA THR A 167 -8.67 -18.94 -5.90
C THR A 167 -9.53 -18.76 -4.65
N PHE A 168 -9.13 -17.89 -3.73
CA PHE A 168 -9.93 -17.56 -2.56
C PHE A 168 -11.28 -16.95 -2.96
N GLY A 169 -11.30 -16.07 -3.97
CA GLY A 169 -12.53 -15.56 -4.59
C GLY A 169 -13.47 -16.66 -5.09
N LEU A 170 -12.93 -17.67 -5.77
CA LEU A 170 -13.71 -18.81 -6.25
C LEU A 170 -14.21 -19.70 -5.11
N GLU A 171 -13.42 -19.93 -4.06
CA GLU A 171 -13.86 -20.64 -2.85
C GLU A 171 -15.03 -19.93 -2.17
N GLN A 172 -14.95 -18.59 -2.06
CA GLN A 172 -16.03 -17.78 -1.52
C GLN A 172 -17.28 -17.86 -2.39
N LEU A 173 -17.16 -17.80 -3.72
CA LEU A 173 -18.28 -17.98 -4.66
C LEU A 173 -18.90 -19.38 -4.57
N ALA A 174 -18.09 -20.41 -4.34
CA ALA A 174 -18.52 -21.80 -4.16
C ALA A 174 -19.21 -22.07 -2.81
N ALA A 175 -19.14 -21.13 -1.84
CA ALA A 175 -19.78 -21.24 -0.52
C ALA A 175 -19.47 -22.57 0.22
N GLY A 176 -18.20 -22.99 0.19
CA GLY A 176 -17.74 -24.20 0.89
C GLY A 176 -17.98 -25.51 0.13
N ALA A 177 -18.51 -25.46 -1.10
CA ALA A 177 -18.40 -26.58 -2.03
C ALA A 177 -16.97 -26.69 -2.58
N ASP A 178 -16.60 -27.90 -3.00
CA ASP A 178 -15.36 -28.10 -3.76
C ASP A 178 -15.39 -27.26 -5.05
N VAL A 179 -14.38 -26.41 -5.24
CA VAL A 179 -14.34 -25.44 -6.35
C VAL A 179 -14.33 -26.13 -7.70
N GLN A 180 -13.71 -27.32 -7.82
CA GLN A 180 -13.64 -28.06 -9.08
C GLN A 180 -15.00 -28.65 -9.43
N ALA A 181 -15.68 -29.26 -8.46
CA ALA A 181 -17.04 -29.74 -8.64
C ALA A 181 -18.03 -28.61 -8.95
N TRP A 182 -17.87 -27.45 -8.31
CA TRP A 182 -18.71 -26.28 -8.55
C TRP A 182 -18.47 -25.63 -9.92
N ALA A 183 -17.21 -25.52 -10.36
CA ALA A 183 -16.85 -24.90 -11.64
C ALA A 183 -17.09 -25.81 -12.85
N SER A 184 -17.16 -27.12 -12.65
CA SER A 184 -17.33 -28.09 -13.72
C SER A 184 -18.54 -27.79 -14.61
N GLY A 185 -18.30 -27.72 -15.93
CA GLY A 185 -19.37 -27.50 -16.91
C GLY A 185 -19.89 -26.06 -17.04
N LYS A 186 -19.42 -25.14 -16.19
CA LYS A 186 -19.81 -23.73 -16.23
C LYS A 186 -19.12 -22.96 -17.36
N LYS A 187 -19.72 -21.85 -17.76
CA LYS A 187 -19.14 -20.88 -18.69
C LYS A 187 -18.63 -19.67 -17.92
N ALA A 188 -17.36 -19.34 -18.11
CA ALA A 188 -16.73 -18.19 -17.50
C ALA A 188 -16.53 -17.05 -18.51
N LEU A 189 -16.79 -15.83 -18.07
CA LEU A 189 -16.42 -14.60 -18.76
C LEU A 189 -15.34 -13.88 -17.96
N VAL A 190 -14.16 -13.68 -18.55
CA VAL A 190 -13.06 -12.92 -17.96
C VAL A 190 -12.97 -11.57 -18.64
N ILE A 191 -13.09 -10.50 -17.86
CA ILE A 191 -13.02 -9.13 -18.35
C ILE A 191 -11.66 -8.54 -17.96
N GLY A 192 -10.86 -8.25 -18.99
CA GLY A 192 -9.46 -7.87 -18.91
C GLY A 192 -8.53 -8.94 -19.48
N ALA A 193 -7.31 -8.52 -19.83
CA ALA A 193 -6.22 -9.40 -20.27
C ALA A 193 -4.88 -8.99 -19.63
N GLY A 194 -4.94 -8.49 -18.39
CA GLY A 194 -3.76 -8.18 -17.58
C GLY A 194 -3.22 -9.42 -16.86
N SER A 195 -2.14 -9.27 -16.08
CA SER A 195 -1.57 -10.36 -15.27
C SER A 195 -2.60 -11.04 -14.38
N MET A 196 -3.46 -10.24 -13.71
CA MET A 196 -4.57 -10.73 -12.89
C MET A 196 -5.62 -11.50 -13.69
N SER A 197 -6.03 -10.97 -14.85
CA SER A 197 -6.99 -11.66 -15.73
C SER A 197 -6.42 -12.96 -16.28
N SER A 198 -5.12 -13.00 -16.60
CA SER A 198 -4.43 -14.21 -17.03
C SER A 198 -4.37 -15.27 -15.93
N LEU A 199 -4.05 -14.86 -14.70
CA LEU A 199 -4.09 -15.76 -13.54
C LEU A 199 -5.52 -16.24 -13.27
N ALA A 200 -6.52 -15.37 -13.38
CA ALA A 200 -7.92 -15.71 -13.22
C ALA A 200 -8.35 -16.76 -14.25
N ALA A 201 -8.08 -16.52 -15.52
CA ALA A 201 -8.40 -17.45 -16.60
C ALA A 201 -7.69 -18.81 -16.43
N ALA A 202 -6.40 -18.81 -16.05
CA ALA A 202 -5.66 -20.05 -15.79
C ALA A 202 -6.18 -20.80 -14.55
N THR A 203 -6.65 -20.08 -13.53
CA THR A 203 -7.22 -20.67 -12.30
C THR A 203 -8.59 -21.28 -12.58
N LEU A 204 -9.43 -20.58 -13.34
CA LEU A 204 -10.70 -21.09 -13.84
C LEU A 204 -10.50 -22.35 -14.69
N ALA A 205 -9.55 -22.33 -15.63
CA ALA A 205 -9.23 -23.51 -16.44
C ALA A 205 -8.81 -24.71 -15.57
N ARG A 206 -8.01 -24.49 -14.51
CA ARG A 206 -7.70 -25.51 -13.48
C ARG A 206 -8.89 -25.96 -12.64
N ALA A 207 -9.87 -25.10 -12.44
CA ALA A 207 -11.11 -25.45 -11.76
C ALA A 207 -12.06 -26.28 -12.65
N GLY A 208 -11.85 -26.34 -13.97
CA GLY A 208 -12.60 -27.21 -14.88
C GLY A 208 -13.86 -26.58 -15.49
N VAL A 209 -13.91 -25.26 -15.64
CA VAL A 209 -14.93 -24.61 -16.50
C VAL A 209 -14.84 -25.15 -17.93
N ALA A 210 -15.99 -25.22 -18.62
CA ALA A 210 -16.08 -25.76 -19.97
C ALA A 210 -15.70 -24.74 -21.05
N GLU A 211 -16.02 -23.47 -20.84
CA GLU A 211 -15.74 -22.38 -21.79
C GLU A 211 -15.25 -21.15 -21.03
N ILE A 212 -14.20 -20.52 -21.55
CA ILE A 212 -13.68 -19.24 -21.06
C ILE A 212 -13.75 -18.22 -22.21
N VAL A 213 -14.56 -17.19 -22.01
CA VAL A 213 -14.68 -16.05 -22.92
C VAL A 213 -13.85 -14.90 -22.35
N ILE A 214 -12.93 -14.34 -23.13
CA ILE A 214 -12.06 -13.25 -22.69
C ILE A 214 -12.43 -11.97 -23.43
N ALA A 215 -12.88 -10.97 -22.68
CA ALA A 215 -13.15 -9.63 -23.21
C ALA A 215 -12.05 -8.67 -22.79
N ASN A 216 -11.52 -7.87 -23.71
CA ASN A 216 -10.57 -6.83 -23.37
C ASN A 216 -10.68 -5.63 -24.33
N ARG A 217 -10.36 -4.43 -23.83
CA ARG A 217 -10.32 -3.21 -24.66
C ARG A 217 -9.34 -3.33 -25.83
N THR A 218 -8.21 -4.01 -25.61
CA THR A 218 -7.23 -4.32 -26.66
C THR A 218 -7.41 -5.77 -27.08
N GLY A 219 -8.08 -6.00 -28.22
CA GLY A 219 -8.44 -7.34 -28.71
C GLY A 219 -7.24 -8.30 -28.83
N GLU A 220 -6.11 -7.83 -29.34
CA GLU A 220 -4.89 -8.64 -29.51
C GLU A 220 -4.42 -9.30 -28.19
N ARG A 221 -4.58 -8.61 -27.04
CA ARG A 221 -4.22 -9.18 -25.74
C ARG A 221 -5.18 -10.30 -25.31
N ALA A 222 -6.47 -10.15 -25.60
CA ALA A 222 -7.47 -11.19 -25.33
C ALA A 222 -7.24 -12.41 -26.22
N GLU A 223 -6.96 -12.20 -27.51
CA GLU A 223 -6.64 -13.26 -28.47
C GLU A 223 -5.40 -14.04 -28.04
N ARG A 224 -4.34 -13.33 -27.63
CA ARG A 224 -3.12 -13.96 -27.12
C ARG A 224 -3.37 -14.82 -25.88
N LEU A 225 -4.15 -14.32 -24.92
CA LEU A 225 -4.50 -15.09 -23.72
C LEU A 225 -5.35 -16.32 -24.06
N ALA A 226 -6.32 -16.19 -24.98
CA ALA A 226 -7.12 -17.31 -25.45
C ALA A 226 -6.27 -18.37 -26.16
N ALA A 227 -5.30 -17.96 -27.00
CA ALA A 227 -4.37 -18.87 -27.65
C ALA A 227 -3.53 -19.66 -26.63
N ILE A 228 -2.96 -18.99 -25.62
CA ILE A 228 -2.18 -19.63 -24.55
C ILE A 228 -2.99 -20.71 -23.81
N LEU A 229 -4.27 -20.44 -23.53
CA LEU A 229 -5.15 -21.40 -22.85
C LEU A 229 -5.49 -22.61 -23.73
N ASN A 230 -5.73 -22.39 -25.03
CA ASN A 230 -6.01 -23.47 -25.97
C ASN A 230 -4.78 -24.33 -26.29
N GLU A 231 -3.57 -23.76 -26.24
CA GLU A 231 -2.30 -24.48 -26.45
C GLU A 231 -1.88 -25.31 -25.22
N GLY A 232 -2.39 -24.96 -24.03
CA GLY A 232 -2.15 -25.66 -22.78
C GLY A 232 -2.78 -27.06 -22.78
N ALA A 233 -2.05 -28.06 -23.27
CA ALA A 233 -2.46 -29.46 -23.47
C ALA A 233 -2.96 -30.25 -22.23
N ALA A 234 -3.19 -29.61 -21.08
CA ALA A 234 -3.59 -30.27 -19.84
C ALA A 234 -5.10 -30.19 -19.54
N GLN A 235 -5.89 -29.39 -20.27
CA GLN A 235 -7.26 -29.05 -19.91
C GLN A 235 -8.18 -28.95 -21.13
N ASP A 236 -9.30 -29.68 -21.13
CA ASP A 236 -10.35 -29.60 -22.15
C ASP A 236 -11.20 -28.31 -22.00
N VAL A 237 -10.58 -27.14 -21.99
CA VAL A 237 -11.28 -25.85 -21.90
C VAL A 237 -11.30 -25.15 -23.26
N LEU A 238 -12.48 -24.67 -23.66
CA LEU A 238 -12.61 -23.87 -24.88
C LEU A 238 -12.39 -22.39 -24.54
N ALA A 239 -11.30 -21.79 -25.02
CA ALA A 239 -11.04 -20.36 -24.82
C ALA A 239 -11.26 -19.56 -26.11
N ARG A 240 -12.00 -18.44 -26.01
CA ARG A 240 -12.17 -17.50 -27.14
C ARG A 240 -12.11 -16.04 -26.69
N ALA A 241 -11.60 -15.18 -27.57
CA ALA A 241 -11.60 -13.74 -27.36
C ALA A 241 -12.86 -13.11 -27.96
N VAL A 242 -13.37 -12.07 -27.29
CA VAL A 242 -14.47 -11.23 -27.78
C VAL A 242 -14.13 -9.76 -27.62
N PRO A 243 -14.68 -8.87 -28.48
CA PRO A 243 -14.57 -7.44 -28.29
C PRO A 243 -15.36 -6.98 -27.04
N MET A 244 -14.97 -5.82 -26.50
CA MET A 244 -15.53 -5.30 -25.25
C MET A 244 -17.04 -4.95 -25.34
N ASP A 245 -17.52 -4.60 -26.53
CA ASP A 245 -18.94 -4.32 -26.79
C ASP A 245 -19.83 -5.57 -26.72
N ALA A 246 -19.26 -6.77 -26.90
CA ALA A 246 -19.97 -8.03 -26.79
C ALA A 246 -20.21 -8.48 -25.33
N VAL A 247 -19.60 -7.82 -24.34
CA VAL A 247 -19.71 -8.18 -22.92
C VAL A 247 -21.17 -8.30 -22.47
N SER A 248 -22.03 -7.34 -22.82
CA SER A 248 -23.46 -7.36 -22.44
C SER A 248 -24.20 -8.59 -22.97
N GLY A 249 -23.85 -9.07 -24.16
CA GLY A 249 -24.43 -10.28 -24.73
C GLY A 249 -23.90 -11.55 -24.05
N GLU A 250 -22.60 -11.60 -23.79
CA GLU A 250 -21.96 -12.76 -23.14
C GLU A 250 -22.35 -12.90 -21.67
N LEU A 251 -22.67 -11.80 -20.96
CA LEU A 251 -23.20 -11.82 -19.60
C LEU A 251 -24.47 -12.68 -19.46
N THR A 252 -25.31 -12.74 -20.50
CA THR A 252 -26.55 -13.56 -20.48
C THR A 252 -26.27 -15.07 -20.53
N ARG A 253 -25.04 -15.46 -20.89
CA ARG A 253 -24.62 -16.85 -21.12
C ARG A 253 -23.58 -17.33 -20.12
N ALA A 254 -23.01 -16.41 -19.35
CA ALA A 254 -21.98 -16.70 -18.37
C ALA A 254 -22.63 -17.19 -17.06
N ASP A 255 -22.02 -18.20 -16.45
CA ASP A 255 -22.35 -18.61 -15.08
C ASP A 255 -21.46 -17.85 -14.09
N VAL A 256 -20.20 -17.62 -14.47
CA VAL A 256 -19.18 -16.96 -13.64
C VAL A 256 -18.53 -15.84 -14.44
N VAL A 257 -18.40 -14.67 -13.84
CA VAL A 257 -17.74 -13.51 -14.43
C VAL A 257 -16.61 -13.08 -13.51
N VAL A 258 -15.41 -12.90 -14.05
CA VAL A 258 -14.27 -12.38 -13.30
C VAL A 258 -13.80 -11.09 -13.96
N SER A 259 -13.82 -9.98 -13.22
CA SER A 259 -13.37 -8.68 -13.72
C SER A 259 -12.09 -8.26 -13.00
N CYS A 260 -11.04 -7.97 -13.78
CA CYS A 260 -9.75 -7.50 -13.26
C CYS A 260 -9.16 -6.43 -14.21
N THR A 261 -9.92 -5.40 -14.56
CA THR A 261 -9.42 -4.34 -15.45
C THR A 261 -8.71 -3.22 -14.69
N GLY A 262 -7.95 -2.41 -15.42
CA GLY A 262 -7.39 -1.15 -14.93
C GLY A 262 -8.21 0.05 -15.38
N ALA A 263 -9.52 -0.11 -15.58
CA ALA A 263 -10.40 0.98 -15.96
C ALA A 263 -10.55 1.98 -14.82
N THR A 264 -10.64 3.27 -15.15
CA THR A 264 -10.86 4.35 -14.17
C THR A 264 -12.35 4.57 -13.88
N GLY A 265 -13.20 3.56 -14.10
CA GLY A 265 -14.66 3.64 -13.96
C GLY A 265 -15.32 2.30 -14.18
N LEU A 266 -16.63 2.25 -13.93
CA LEU A 266 -17.41 1.01 -13.96
C LEU A 266 -17.43 0.40 -15.37
N VAL A 267 -17.05 -0.88 -15.44
CA VAL A 267 -17.16 -1.73 -16.61
C VAL A 267 -18.55 -2.38 -16.65
N LEU A 268 -19.07 -2.81 -15.51
CA LEU A 268 -20.39 -3.42 -15.36
C LEU A 268 -21.27 -2.59 -14.41
N THR A 269 -22.31 -1.98 -14.95
CA THR A 269 -23.31 -1.27 -14.15
C THR A 269 -24.35 -2.24 -13.57
N ALA A 270 -24.98 -1.87 -12.45
CA ALA A 270 -26.03 -2.69 -11.87
C ALA A 270 -27.21 -2.92 -12.84
N GLU A 271 -27.51 -1.94 -13.70
CA GLU A 271 -28.55 -2.06 -14.73
C GLU A 271 -28.19 -3.10 -15.79
N ALA A 272 -26.93 -3.14 -16.26
CA ALA A 272 -26.47 -4.12 -17.23
C ALA A 272 -26.53 -5.55 -16.67
N VAL A 273 -26.12 -5.73 -15.40
CA VAL A 273 -26.20 -7.02 -14.70
C VAL A 273 -27.65 -7.45 -14.48
N ALA A 274 -28.52 -6.52 -14.06
CA ALA A 274 -29.95 -6.80 -13.88
C ALA A 274 -30.64 -7.19 -15.19
N ALA A 275 -30.30 -6.54 -16.31
CA ALA A 275 -30.82 -6.89 -17.63
C ALA A 275 -30.39 -8.29 -18.09
N ALA A 276 -29.17 -8.71 -17.75
CA ALA A 276 -28.67 -10.04 -18.07
C ALA A 276 -29.41 -11.15 -17.30
N VAL A 277 -29.70 -10.92 -16.01
CA VAL A 277 -30.42 -11.87 -15.14
C VAL A 277 -31.94 -11.86 -15.38
N GLY A 278 -32.49 -10.71 -15.78
CA GLY A 278 -33.92 -10.53 -16.07
C GLY A 278 -34.35 -10.83 -17.52
N GLY A 279 -33.42 -11.24 -18.40
CA GLY A 279 -33.71 -11.62 -19.79
C GLY A 279 -34.69 -12.81 -19.87
N PRO A 280 -35.48 -12.93 -20.95
CA PRO A 280 -36.59 -13.87 -21.00
C PRO A 280 -36.07 -15.29 -20.81
N VAL A 281 -36.52 -15.92 -19.72
CA VAL A 281 -36.49 -17.37 -19.57
C VAL A 281 -37.09 -17.94 -20.84
N LEU A 282 -36.25 -18.54 -21.70
CA LEU A 282 -36.73 -19.38 -22.77
C LEU A 282 -37.39 -20.58 -22.08
N GLU A 283 -38.68 -20.45 -21.83
CA GLU A 283 -39.53 -21.56 -21.41
C GLU A 283 -39.41 -22.64 -22.48
N GLY A 284 -38.79 -23.75 -22.08
CA GLY A 284 -38.76 -24.96 -22.87
C GLY A 284 -40.18 -25.48 -23.06
N GLY A 285 -40.63 -25.44 -24.32
CA GLY A 285 -41.42 -26.51 -24.93
C GLY A 285 -42.93 -26.53 -24.68
N ALA A 286 -43.68 -25.94 -25.61
CA ALA A 286 -44.87 -26.58 -26.18
C ALA A 286 -45.10 -26.03 -27.59
N GLY A 287 -44.95 -26.89 -28.60
CA GLY A 287 -45.10 -26.51 -29.99
C GLY A 287 -46.56 -26.23 -30.37
N GLN A 288 -46.73 -25.33 -31.35
CA GLN A 288 -47.54 -25.56 -32.55
C GLN A 288 -47.55 -24.30 -33.44
N GLY A 289 -47.09 -24.49 -34.67
CA GLY A 289 -47.89 -24.19 -35.86
C GLY A 289 -48.09 -22.75 -36.33
N ALA A 290 -47.65 -22.55 -37.59
CA ALA A 290 -48.30 -21.72 -38.63
C ALA A 290 -47.85 -20.25 -38.81
N GLY A 291 -46.83 -20.12 -39.66
CA GLY A 291 -46.65 -19.21 -40.80
C GLY A 291 -47.54 -17.97 -40.99
N ALA A 292 -46.87 -16.84 -41.29
CA ALA A 292 -47.13 -16.00 -42.46
C ALA A 292 -45.99 -14.97 -42.65
N GLN A 293 -45.48 -14.87 -43.87
CA GLN A 293 -44.54 -13.84 -44.33
C GLN A 293 -45.29 -12.61 -44.90
N PRO A 294 -44.59 -11.49 -45.23
CA PRO A 294 -45.03 -10.12 -44.94
C PRO A 294 -45.59 -9.36 -46.15
N GLY A 295 -46.18 -8.18 -45.89
CA GLY A 295 -46.34 -7.16 -46.93
C GLY A 295 -47.13 -5.93 -46.47
N GLY A 296 -46.65 -4.75 -46.87
CA GLY A 296 -47.53 -3.61 -47.21
C GLY A 296 -47.34 -2.33 -46.40
N ASP A 297 -46.68 -1.36 -47.03
CA ASP A 297 -46.60 0.06 -46.68
C ASP A 297 -47.94 0.72 -46.34
N GLY A 298 -47.89 1.73 -45.45
CA GLY A 298 -49.01 2.65 -45.23
C GLY A 298 -48.75 3.68 -44.12
N VAL A 299 -48.43 4.91 -44.52
CA VAL A 299 -48.33 6.15 -43.73
C VAL A 299 -49.22 7.20 -44.46
N PRO A 300 -49.83 8.27 -43.87
CA PRO A 300 -50.13 8.73 -42.49
C PRO A 300 -51.63 9.24 -42.37
N PRO A 301 -52.09 10.28 -41.58
CA PRO A 301 -51.50 11.05 -40.46
C PRO A 301 -52.41 11.41 -39.22
N LEU A 302 -51.72 11.93 -38.18
CA LEU A 302 -52.07 13.04 -37.24
C LEU A 302 -52.98 12.87 -35.99
N ARG A 303 -52.37 13.28 -34.85
CA ARG A 303 -52.86 14.05 -33.67
C ARG A 303 -53.66 13.35 -32.54
N GLY A 304 -53.09 13.43 -31.33
CA GLY A 304 -53.76 14.10 -30.19
C GLY A 304 -53.91 13.31 -28.88
N SER A 305 -53.21 13.78 -27.83
CA SER A 305 -53.35 13.46 -26.38
C SER A 305 -52.93 12.04 -25.95
N GLY A 306 -52.16 11.80 -24.89
CA GLY A 306 -51.85 12.62 -23.72
C GLY A 306 -52.28 11.88 -22.46
N ALA A 307 -51.50 10.88 -22.01
CA ALA A 307 -51.58 10.31 -20.65
C ALA A 307 -50.39 9.35 -20.39
N ALA A 308 -49.30 9.87 -19.82
CA ALA A 308 -48.28 9.05 -19.16
C ALA A 308 -48.45 9.21 -17.66
N LEU A 309 -48.73 8.11 -16.96
CA LEU A 309 -48.76 8.01 -15.50
C LEU A 309 -47.33 8.19 -14.98
N ALA A 310 -47.03 9.37 -14.43
CA ALA A 310 -45.85 9.61 -13.61
C ALA A 310 -46.23 9.42 -12.13
N ALA A 311 -45.63 8.41 -11.49
CA ALA A 311 -45.72 8.20 -10.05
C ALA A 311 -44.96 9.32 -9.32
N ARG A 312 -45.69 10.02 -8.45
CA ARG A 312 -45.24 11.17 -7.66
C ARG A 312 -44.37 10.74 -6.48
N LEU A 313 -43.19 11.36 -6.35
CA LEU A 313 -42.52 11.59 -5.06
C LEU A 313 -43.14 12.84 -4.41
N PRO A 314 -43.48 12.87 -3.11
CA PRO A 314 -43.88 14.10 -2.45
C PRO A 314 -42.69 14.77 -1.74
N ALA A 315 -42.43 16.01 -2.12
CA ALA A 315 -41.77 17.02 -1.27
C ALA A 315 -42.83 17.65 -0.34
N GLY A 316 -42.43 17.95 0.91
CA GLY A 316 -43.35 18.20 2.02
C GLY A 316 -43.77 19.65 2.27
N SER A 317 -44.51 19.86 3.37
CA SER A 317 -44.29 20.88 4.42
C SER A 317 -45.53 21.11 5.30
N ALA A 318 -45.26 21.40 6.59
CA ALA A 318 -46.09 22.06 7.62
C ALA A 318 -47.35 21.33 8.15
N GLY A 319 -47.68 21.33 9.45
CA GLY A 319 -47.12 22.03 10.62
C GLY A 319 -47.79 21.59 11.94
N ASP A 320 -47.33 22.20 13.04
CA ASP A 320 -47.81 22.21 14.45
C ASP A 320 -47.42 21.05 15.38
N GLU A 321 -47.07 21.26 16.65
CA GLU A 321 -46.54 22.39 17.43
C GLU A 321 -46.20 21.75 18.79
N ASN A 322 -44.92 21.75 19.20
CA ASN A 322 -44.39 21.64 20.59
C ASN A 322 -43.02 20.94 20.64
N CYS A 323 -41.94 21.72 20.59
CA CYS A 323 -40.74 21.41 21.37
C CYS A 323 -39.92 22.70 21.54
N PRO A 324 -39.67 23.16 22.78
CA PRO A 324 -38.89 24.37 23.02
C PRO A 324 -37.41 24.00 23.01
N LEU A 325 -36.57 24.82 22.35
CA LEU A 325 -35.20 25.18 22.73
C LEU A 325 -34.51 25.86 21.52
N ASP A 326 -34.47 27.19 21.56
CA ASP A 326 -33.60 28.02 20.71
C ASP A 326 -32.14 27.87 21.15
N LEU A 327 -31.24 27.56 20.21
CA LEU A 327 -29.79 27.68 20.37
C LEU A 327 -29.20 28.46 19.19
N PRO A 328 -28.36 29.49 19.42
CA PRO A 328 -27.75 30.30 18.36
C PRO A 328 -26.60 29.57 17.66
N PRO A 329 -26.18 29.98 16.44
CA PRO A 329 -25.16 29.26 15.67
C PRO A 329 -23.77 29.49 16.27
N MET A 330 -23.13 28.44 16.78
CA MET A 330 -21.72 28.46 17.20
C MET A 330 -20.80 28.00 16.07
N GLN A 331 -19.74 28.78 15.86
CA GLN A 331 -18.60 28.45 15.01
C GLN A 331 -17.92 27.17 15.50
N ALA A 332 -17.58 26.29 14.56
CA ALA A 332 -16.91 25.03 14.82
C ALA A 332 -15.49 25.26 15.37
N THR A 333 -15.24 24.78 16.59
CA THR A 333 -13.90 24.52 17.10
C THR A 333 -13.71 23.01 17.21
N ALA A 334 -12.75 22.49 16.44
CA ALA A 334 -12.33 21.10 16.44
C ALA A 334 -11.64 20.72 17.75
N GLY A 335 -11.82 19.46 18.18
CA GLY A 335 -10.96 18.83 19.17
C GLY A 335 -11.73 18.01 20.20
N PHE A 336 -12.10 16.78 19.85
CA PHE A 336 -12.17 15.67 20.81
C PHE A 336 -12.16 14.35 20.02
N SER A 337 -11.04 13.62 20.11
CA SER A 337 -10.96 12.21 19.71
C SER A 337 -10.73 11.39 20.98
N VAL A 338 -11.63 10.45 21.23
CA VAL A 338 -11.58 9.51 22.36
C VAL A 338 -10.74 8.31 21.90
N LEU A 339 -9.46 8.28 22.27
CA LEU A 339 -8.65 7.08 22.18
C LEU A 339 -8.86 6.24 23.45
N GLY A 340 -9.47 5.07 23.27
CA GLY A 340 -9.59 4.04 24.29
C GLY A 340 -8.29 3.27 24.48
N GLU A 341 -7.98 3.02 25.75
CA GLU A 341 -7.09 2.03 26.38
C GLU A 341 -6.22 1.17 25.45
N GLY A 342 -4.97 1.59 25.27
CA GLY A 342 -3.91 0.76 24.72
C GLY A 342 -2.49 1.33 24.87
N ALA A 343 -2.34 2.51 25.47
CA ALA A 343 -1.09 3.28 25.39
C ALA A 343 -0.52 3.65 26.77
N VAL A 344 -0.36 2.68 27.68
CA VAL A 344 0.53 2.88 28.84
C VAL A 344 1.22 1.58 29.22
N ALA A 345 2.15 1.14 28.39
CA ALA A 345 3.20 0.22 28.81
C ALA A 345 4.52 0.67 28.17
N GLY A 346 5.32 1.43 28.93
CA GLY A 346 6.74 1.65 28.60
C GLY A 346 7.24 3.09 28.39
N MET A 347 6.56 4.14 28.85
CA MET A 347 7.10 5.51 28.75
C MET A 347 7.97 5.89 29.94
N ALA A 348 9.08 6.59 29.68
CA ALA A 348 10.02 7.05 30.68
C ALA A 348 9.51 8.34 31.35
N ALA A 349 9.86 8.54 32.63
CA ALA A 349 9.36 9.65 33.45
C ALA A 349 9.62 11.06 32.89
N ALA A 350 10.61 11.22 31.99
CA ALA A 350 10.94 12.50 31.36
C ALA A 350 9.88 12.96 30.32
N ASP A 351 9.14 12.03 29.70
CA ASP A 351 8.15 12.35 28.67
C ASP A 351 6.82 12.88 29.26
N LEU A 352 6.61 12.66 30.57
CA LEU A 352 5.46 13.16 31.32
C LEU A 352 5.60 14.64 31.73
N GLU A 353 6.83 15.10 32.02
CA GLU A 353 7.07 16.51 32.40
C GLU A 353 6.92 17.48 31.21
N GLN A 354 7.26 17.04 29.99
CA GLN A 354 7.06 17.85 28.78
C GLN A 354 5.57 18.02 28.39
N HIS A 355 4.72 17.04 28.69
CA HIS A 355 3.27 17.17 28.49
C HIS A 355 2.62 18.14 29.49
N ALA A 356 3.10 18.21 30.74
CA ALA A 356 2.59 19.14 31.75
C ALA A 356 2.88 20.61 31.39
N ALA A 357 4.05 20.90 30.81
CA ALA A 357 4.45 22.25 30.42
C ALA A 357 3.63 22.83 29.24
N TRP A 358 3.00 21.97 28.43
CA TRP A 358 2.17 22.39 27.29
C TRP A 358 0.77 22.84 27.74
N VAL A 359 0.28 22.32 28.87
CA VAL A 359 -1.05 22.67 29.43
C VAL A 359 -1.04 24.05 30.12
N ASP A 360 0.08 24.45 30.72
CA ASP A 360 0.18 25.73 31.46
C ASP A 360 0.26 26.98 30.57
N ASN A 361 0.59 26.84 29.28
CA ASN A 361 0.78 27.97 28.36
C ASN A 361 -0.37 28.18 27.35
N ALA A 362 -1.49 27.47 27.48
CA ALA A 362 -2.65 27.71 26.63
C ALA A 362 -3.39 29.01 27.03
N PRO A 363 -3.75 29.89 26.07
CA PRO A 363 -4.46 31.13 26.37
C PRO A 363 -5.86 30.82 26.90
N ARG A 364 -6.11 31.14 28.18
CA ARG A 364 -7.43 30.97 28.81
C ARG A 364 -8.45 31.93 28.17
N PRO A 365 -9.57 31.45 27.60
CA PRO A 365 -10.62 32.32 27.10
C PRO A 365 -11.28 33.07 28.26
N GLN A 366 -11.32 34.40 28.19
CA GLN A 366 -12.06 35.23 29.14
C GLN A 366 -13.56 35.07 28.85
N THR A 367 -14.27 34.35 29.72
CA THR A 367 -15.73 34.27 29.69
C THR A 367 -16.33 35.22 30.72
N SER A 368 -17.03 36.24 30.22
CA SER A 368 -17.87 37.14 31.01
C SER A 368 -19.23 36.47 31.28
N GLY A 369 -19.39 35.87 32.46
CA GLY A 369 -20.65 35.33 32.98
C GLY A 369 -20.56 35.09 34.50
N PRO A 370 -21.66 35.18 35.27
CA PRO A 370 -21.59 35.28 36.72
C PRO A 370 -21.17 33.95 37.36
N ALA A 371 -20.33 34.05 38.37
CA ALA A 371 -19.71 32.94 39.09
C ALA A 371 -20.71 32.05 39.82
N SER A 372 -20.70 30.75 39.52
CA SER A 372 -20.99 29.67 40.49
C SER A 372 -20.44 28.34 39.99
N GLY A 373 -19.14 28.14 40.10
CA GLY A 373 -18.50 26.84 39.93
C GLY A 373 -17.47 26.68 41.04
N THR A 374 -17.83 25.94 42.09
CA THR A 374 -16.90 25.52 43.15
C THR A 374 -15.78 24.73 42.50
N VAL A 375 -14.58 25.30 42.48
CA VAL A 375 -13.34 24.56 42.18
C VAL A 375 -13.19 23.52 43.28
N LEU A 376 -13.35 22.25 42.94
CA LEU A 376 -13.10 21.15 43.87
C LEU A 376 -11.60 21.13 44.18
N ASP A 377 -11.24 20.90 45.45
CA ASP A 377 -9.84 20.74 45.79
C ASP A 377 -9.28 19.43 45.18
N PRO A 378 -7.98 19.32 44.89
CA PRO A 378 -7.38 18.16 44.22
C PRO A 378 -7.66 16.81 44.91
N ALA A 379 -7.82 16.79 46.24
CA ALA A 379 -8.21 15.62 47.00
C ALA A 379 -9.69 15.26 46.81
N GLN A 380 -10.57 16.25 46.71
CA GLN A 380 -11.99 16.06 46.41
C GLN A 380 -12.21 15.62 44.94
N GLU A 381 -11.36 16.11 44.03
CA GLU A 381 -11.35 15.70 42.63
C GLU A 381 -10.87 14.25 42.48
N ALA A 382 -9.82 13.86 43.22
CA ALA A 382 -9.36 12.48 43.28
C ALA A 382 -10.41 11.53 43.88
N GLU A 383 -11.14 11.96 44.91
CA GLU A 383 -12.23 11.19 45.53
C GLU A 383 -13.44 11.05 44.60
N ALA A 384 -13.77 12.09 43.82
CA ALA A 384 -14.81 12.04 42.80
C ALA A 384 -14.42 11.12 41.62
N ILE A 385 -13.17 11.13 41.18
CA ILE A 385 -12.65 10.22 40.14
C ILE A 385 -12.68 8.78 40.63
N ALA A 386 -12.28 8.53 41.89
CA ALA A 386 -12.33 7.21 42.50
C ALA A 386 -13.78 6.70 42.66
N ALA A 387 -14.72 7.58 43.03
CA ALA A 387 -16.14 7.24 43.12
C ALA A 387 -16.72 6.92 41.73
N LEU A 388 -16.33 7.66 40.69
CA LEU A 388 -16.76 7.41 39.30
C LEU A 388 -16.20 6.08 38.77
N ALA A 389 -14.94 5.76 39.08
CA ALA A 389 -14.31 4.49 38.73
C ALA A 389 -14.97 3.30 39.45
N ALA A 390 -15.36 3.46 40.72
CA ALA A 390 -16.10 2.45 41.46
C ALA A 390 -17.53 2.24 40.91
N LEU A 391 -18.18 3.32 40.43
CA LEU A 391 -19.48 3.25 39.75
C LEU A 391 -19.36 2.54 38.38
N ALA A 392 -18.30 2.82 37.62
CA ALA A 392 -18.01 2.15 36.35
C ALA A 392 -17.73 0.65 36.54
N GLY A 393 -17.17 0.25 37.69
CA GLY A 393 -16.98 -1.16 38.06
C GLY A 393 -18.28 -1.91 38.41
N THR A 394 -19.36 -1.20 38.75
CA THR A 394 -20.67 -1.78 39.10
C THR A 394 -21.67 -1.75 37.94
N VAL A 395 -21.49 -0.83 36.98
CA VAL A 395 -22.20 -0.85 35.70
C VAL A 395 -21.45 -1.78 34.75
N GLY A 396 -21.86 -3.05 34.72
CA GLY A 396 -21.24 -4.08 33.89
C GLY A 396 -20.95 -3.60 32.47
N ARG A 397 -19.72 -3.88 32.02
CA ARG A 397 -19.16 -3.84 30.64
C ARG A 397 -20.02 -3.08 29.62
N ILE A 398 -19.46 -2.00 29.06
CA ILE A 398 -19.88 -1.46 27.76
C ILE A 398 -20.08 -2.65 26.82
N PRO A 399 -21.30 -2.88 26.27
CA PRO A 399 -21.50 -3.99 25.37
C PRO A 399 -20.57 -3.77 24.18
N GLU A 400 -19.65 -4.71 23.93
CA GLU A 400 -19.06 -4.88 22.62
C GLU A 400 -20.17 -4.72 21.59
N ARG A 401 -19.91 -3.94 20.52
CA ARG A 401 -20.87 -3.72 19.43
C ARG A 401 -21.62 -5.02 19.17
N ARG A 402 -22.90 -5.03 19.55
CA ARG A 402 -23.77 -6.19 19.36
C ARG A 402 -23.69 -6.48 17.86
N LYS A 403 -23.00 -7.57 17.48
CA LYS A 403 -22.98 -8.07 16.11
C LYS A 403 -24.46 -8.11 15.73
N ALA A 404 -24.85 -7.35 14.70
CA ALA A 404 -26.26 -7.26 14.32
C ALA A 404 -26.78 -8.70 14.23
N GLU A 405 -27.81 -9.04 15.01
CA GLU A 405 -28.46 -10.33 14.85
C GLU A 405 -28.77 -10.48 13.36
N PRO A 406 -28.41 -11.61 12.72
CA PRO A 406 -28.64 -11.76 11.31
C PRO A 406 -30.14 -11.57 11.09
N VAL A 407 -30.50 -10.45 10.45
CA VAL A 407 -31.85 -10.26 9.95
C VAL A 407 -32.08 -11.50 9.11
N VAL A 408 -33.14 -12.26 9.44
CA VAL A 408 -33.53 -13.44 8.67
C VAL A 408 -33.86 -12.92 7.27
N GLU A 409 -32.86 -12.89 6.40
CA GLU A 409 -33.05 -12.55 5.00
C GLU A 409 -34.00 -13.61 4.44
N ALA A 410 -35.08 -13.15 3.79
CA ALA A 410 -35.90 -14.04 3.00
C ALA A 410 -34.98 -14.85 2.08
N PRO A 411 -35.15 -16.18 1.96
CA PRO A 411 -34.23 -17.03 1.21
C PRO A 411 -34.13 -16.46 -0.21
N ARG A 412 -32.97 -15.87 -0.51
CA ARG A 412 -32.70 -15.33 -1.85
C ARG A 412 -32.75 -16.51 -2.82
N PRO A 413 -33.37 -16.36 -4.01
CA PRO A 413 -33.30 -17.38 -5.03
C PRO A 413 -31.83 -17.74 -5.31
N ALA A 414 -31.55 -19.02 -5.56
CA ALA A 414 -30.20 -19.48 -5.83
C ALA A 414 -29.56 -18.63 -6.93
N PRO A 415 -28.32 -18.13 -6.74
CA PRO A 415 -27.69 -17.25 -7.70
C PRO A 415 -27.49 -17.99 -9.03
N VAL A 416 -27.98 -17.37 -10.11
CA VAL A 416 -27.81 -17.83 -11.49
C VAL A 416 -26.56 -17.22 -12.13
N LEU A 417 -26.06 -16.11 -11.57
CA LEU A 417 -24.84 -15.42 -12.03
C LEU A 417 -23.91 -15.15 -10.84
N PHE A 418 -22.66 -15.56 -10.98
CA PHE A 418 -21.59 -15.32 -10.00
C PHE A 418 -20.61 -14.29 -10.57
N LEU A 419 -20.27 -13.27 -9.78
CA LEU A 419 -19.37 -12.18 -10.16
C LEU A 419 -18.23 -12.11 -9.15
N LEU A 420 -17.00 -12.07 -9.66
CA LEU A 420 -15.78 -11.84 -8.90
C LEU A 420 -15.15 -10.53 -9.38
N ASP A 421 -15.15 -9.49 -8.55
CA ASP A 421 -14.51 -8.22 -8.85
C ASP A 421 -13.18 -8.10 -8.09
N LEU A 422 -12.07 -8.07 -8.83
CA LEU A 422 -10.71 -7.91 -8.31
C LEU A 422 -10.05 -6.63 -8.83
N ALA A 423 -10.82 -5.69 -9.39
CA ALA A 423 -10.31 -4.43 -9.90
C ALA A 423 -10.28 -3.32 -8.83
N MET A 424 -9.35 -2.37 -9.01
CA MET A 424 -9.26 -1.18 -8.17
C MET A 424 -8.77 0.00 -9.03
N PRO A 425 -9.62 1.03 -9.27
CA PRO A 425 -11.02 1.16 -8.84
C PRO A 425 -11.93 0.02 -9.32
N ARG A 426 -13.05 -0.21 -8.61
CA ARG A 426 -13.97 -1.33 -8.90
C ARG A 426 -14.48 -1.31 -10.34
N ASP A 427 -14.54 -2.48 -10.97
CA ASP A 427 -15.11 -2.65 -12.29
C ASP A 427 -16.63 -2.80 -12.23
N ILE A 428 -17.15 -3.36 -11.14
CA ILE A 428 -18.56 -3.72 -10.97
C ILE A 428 -19.21 -2.78 -9.96
N ASP A 429 -20.39 -2.28 -10.31
CA ASP A 429 -21.18 -1.43 -9.43
C ASP A 429 -21.52 -2.14 -8.11
N ALA A 430 -21.22 -1.50 -6.98
CA ALA A 430 -21.54 -1.99 -5.63
C ALA A 430 -23.02 -2.36 -5.46
N ALA A 431 -23.92 -1.65 -6.17
CA ALA A 431 -25.36 -1.88 -6.11
C ALA A 431 -25.77 -3.29 -6.55
N VAL A 432 -24.90 -4.03 -7.26
CA VAL A 432 -25.09 -5.43 -7.66
C VAL A 432 -25.26 -6.37 -6.46
N HIS A 433 -24.69 -6.07 -5.28
CA HIS A 433 -24.91 -6.84 -4.04
C HIS A 433 -26.39 -6.99 -3.65
N ARG A 434 -27.24 -6.08 -4.14
CA ARG A 434 -28.68 -6.04 -3.83
C ARG A 434 -29.55 -6.74 -4.88
N LEU A 435 -28.96 -7.22 -5.99
CA LEU A 435 -29.71 -7.89 -7.05
C LEU A 435 -30.04 -9.34 -6.66
N ALA A 436 -31.28 -9.75 -6.88
CA ALA A 436 -31.70 -11.13 -6.68
C ALA A 436 -31.14 -12.03 -7.80
N GLY A 437 -30.76 -13.26 -7.47
CA GLY A 437 -30.19 -14.21 -8.43
C GLY A 437 -28.72 -13.91 -8.83
N VAL A 438 -28.08 -12.94 -8.17
CA VAL A 438 -26.67 -12.59 -8.39
C VAL A 438 -25.89 -12.78 -7.10
N ARG A 439 -24.68 -13.31 -7.20
CA ARG A 439 -23.71 -13.31 -6.11
C ARG A 439 -22.45 -12.57 -6.54
N LEU A 440 -22.19 -11.42 -5.92
CA LEU A 440 -20.95 -10.68 -6.08
C LEU A 440 -20.02 -10.99 -4.91
N VAL A 441 -18.76 -11.26 -5.23
CA VAL A 441 -17.65 -11.28 -4.30
C VAL A 441 -16.65 -10.25 -4.82
N ASP A 442 -16.43 -9.21 -4.05
CA ASP A 442 -15.45 -8.17 -4.34
C ASP A 442 -14.27 -8.24 -3.36
N ILE A 443 -13.29 -7.36 -3.54
CA ILE A 443 -12.12 -7.23 -2.68
C ILE A 443 -12.53 -7.01 -1.21
N GLU A 444 -13.57 -6.20 -0.93
CA GLU A 444 -14.06 -5.95 0.43
C GLU A 444 -14.59 -7.24 1.09
N SER A 445 -15.42 -7.99 0.36
CA SER A 445 -15.96 -9.28 0.79
C SER A 445 -14.87 -10.32 1.08
N LEU A 446 -13.77 -10.29 0.31
CA LEU A 446 -12.62 -11.18 0.51
C LEU A 446 -11.83 -10.79 1.76
N ALA A 447 -11.63 -9.49 2.00
CA ALA A 447 -10.93 -9.00 3.18
C ALA A 447 -11.60 -9.46 4.48
N GLU A 448 -12.93 -9.38 4.54
CA GLU A 448 -13.71 -9.81 5.71
C GLU A 448 -13.59 -11.32 5.96
N ALA A 449 -13.60 -12.12 4.89
CA ALA A 449 -13.54 -13.57 5.00
C ALA A 449 -12.15 -14.12 5.35
N SER A 450 -11.08 -13.44 4.93
CA SER A 450 -9.70 -13.87 5.19
C SER A 450 -9.27 -13.68 6.65
N ALA A 451 -9.97 -12.85 7.43
CA ALA A 451 -9.60 -12.53 8.81
C ALA A 451 -9.68 -13.74 9.77
N ASP A 452 -10.43 -14.79 9.41
CA ASP A 452 -10.72 -15.94 10.27
C ASP A 452 -9.81 -17.18 10.03
N ALA A 453 -8.78 -17.09 9.16
CA ALA A 453 -7.94 -18.24 8.79
C ALA A 453 -6.87 -18.60 9.83
N PRO A 454 -6.71 -19.89 10.22
CA PRO A 454 -5.71 -20.33 11.20
C PRO A 454 -4.29 -20.38 10.60
N MET A 455 -3.49 -19.32 10.80
CA MET A 455 -2.16 -19.16 10.18
C MET A 455 -1.04 -18.68 11.11
N ALA A 456 -1.25 -18.71 12.43
CA ALA A 456 -0.37 -18.04 13.39
C ALA A 456 1.10 -18.50 13.33
N ALA A 457 1.37 -19.81 13.18
CA ALA A 457 2.72 -20.34 13.27
C ALA A 457 3.62 -19.99 12.07
N ASP A 458 3.09 -20.05 10.84
CA ASP A 458 3.84 -19.67 9.63
C ASP A 458 4.09 -18.16 9.60
N VAL A 459 3.09 -17.36 9.99
CA VAL A 459 3.21 -15.90 10.12
C VAL A 459 4.30 -15.52 11.12
N ASP A 460 4.39 -16.21 12.26
CA ASP A 460 5.42 -15.96 13.27
C ASP A 460 6.83 -16.35 12.79
N GLN A 461 6.96 -17.34 11.90
CA GLN A 461 8.24 -17.64 11.25
C GLN A 461 8.65 -16.51 10.29
N VAL A 462 7.72 -16.02 9.48
CA VAL A 462 7.99 -14.92 8.54
C VAL A 462 8.35 -13.63 9.29
N ARG A 463 7.63 -13.31 10.38
CA ARG A 463 7.97 -12.15 11.24
C ARG A 463 9.40 -12.22 11.80
N ARG A 464 9.89 -13.41 12.14
CA ARG A 464 11.29 -13.60 12.57
C ARG A 464 12.27 -13.33 11.43
N ILE A 465 12.00 -13.85 10.23
CA ILE A 465 12.81 -13.57 9.03
C ILE A 465 12.87 -12.05 8.78
N VAL A 466 11.73 -11.36 8.82
CA VAL A 466 11.66 -9.91 8.64
C VAL A 466 12.48 -9.18 9.70
N ALA A 467 12.32 -9.54 10.98
CA ALA A 467 13.07 -8.90 12.07
C ALA A 467 14.59 -9.05 11.92
N ASP A 468 15.07 -10.25 11.58
CA ASP A 468 16.49 -10.52 11.36
C ASP A 468 17.04 -9.70 10.18
N GLU A 469 16.28 -9.60 9.10
CA GLU A 469 16.66 -8.88 7.89
C GLU A 469 16.63 -7.36 8.07
N VAL A 470 15.67 -6.82 8.83
CA VAL A 470 15.66 -5.40 9.21
C VAL A 470 16.90 -5.05 10.03
N ALA A 471 17.25 -5.89 11.01
CA ALA A 471 18.46 -5.69 11.82
C ALA A 471 19.73 -5.73 10.96
N ALA A 472 19.81 -6.69 10.03
CA ALA A 472 20.93 -6.81 9.09
C ALA A 472 21.03 -5.61 8.13
N PHE A 473 19.91 -5.17 7.57
CA PHE A 473 19.85 -4.01 6.68
C PHE A 473 20.25 -2.72 7.40
N GLY A 474 19.70 -2.48 8.59
CA GLY A 474 20.06 -1.32 9.41
C GLY A 474 21.55 -1.30 9.79
N ALA A 475 22.12 -2.46 10.12
CA ALA A 475 23.55 -2.59 10.38
C ALA A 475 24.42 -2.26 9.14
N ALA A 476 24.01 -2.74 7.96
CA ALA A 476 24.67 -2.42 6.70
C ALA A 476 24.59 -0.92 6.37
N LEU A 477 23.42 -0.29 6.56
CA LEU A 477 23.22 1.13 6.31
C LEU A 477 24.09 2.00 7.22
N ARG A 478 24.15 1.69 8.53
CA ARG A 478 25.03 2.40 9.47
C ARG A 478 26.51 2.26 9.11
N ALA A 479 26.93 1.06 8.70
CA ALA A 479 28.32 0.83 8.25
C ALA A 479 28.66 1.63 6.97
N ALA A 480 27.70 1.76 6.03
CA ALA A 480 27.87 2.56 4.83
C ALA A 480 28.06 4.06 5.16
N HIS A 481 27.25 4.61 6.09
CA HIS A 481 27.34 6.02 6.52
C HIS A 481 28.71 6.40 7.11
N ILE A 482 29.45 5.46 7.67
CA ILE A 482 30.78 5.71 8.24
C ILE A 482 31.88 5.75 7.17
N THR A 483 31.68 5.11 6.02
CA THR A 483 32.73 4.95 5.00
C THR A 483 33.31 6.28 4.52
N PRO A 484 32.51 7.32 4.19
CA PRO A 484 33.04 8.63 3.81
C PRO A 484 33.90 9.29 4.90
N THR A 485 33.53 9.12 6.17
CA THR A 485 34.28 9.65 7.32
C THR A 485 35.64 8.95 7.44
N VAL A 486 35.69 7.63 7.20
CA VAL A 486 36.94 6.85 7.19
C VAL A 486 37.84 7.24 6.02
N VAL A 487 37.27 7.51 4.84
CA VAL A 487 38.03 7.99 3.68
C VAL A 487 38.60 9.38 3.95
N ALA A 488 37.81 10.32 4.47
CA ALA A 488 38.27 11.66 4.84
C ALA A 488 39.43 11.61 5.86
N LEU A 489 39.33 10.75 6.88
CA LEU A 489 40.41 10.53 7.86
C LEU A 489 41.71 10.04 7.19
N ARG A 490 41.61 9.13 6.23
CA ARG A 490 42.78 8.62 5.48
C ARG A 490 43.40 9.68 4.59
N THR A 491 42.58 10.51 3.94
CA THR A 491 43.05 11.63 3.13
C THR A 491 43.81 12.64 3.98
N MET A 492 43.23 13.06 5.12
CA MET A 492 43.90 13.95 6.08
C MET A 492 45.26 13.38 6.53
N ALA A 493 45.32 12.09 6.84
CA ALA A 493 46.57 11.46 7.24
C ALA A 493 47.61 11.41 6.11
N ALA A 494 47.17 11.18 4.86
CA ALA A 494 48.03 11.23 3.69
C ALA A 494 48.61 12.64 3.48
N ASP A 495 47.81 13.68 3.70
CA ASP A 495 48.25 15.09 3.58
C ASP A 495 49.29 15.44 4.65
N VAL A 496 49.08 14.98 5.90
CA VAL A 496 50.07 15.13 6.97
C VAL A 496 51.39 14.44 6.60
N VAL A 497 51.32 13.22 6.07
CA VAL A 497 52.52 12.50 5.59
C VAL A 497 53.20 13.27 4.47
N ALA A 498 52.46 13.76 3.48
CA ALA A 498 53.01 14.52 2.36
C ALA A 498 53.73 15.79 2.84
N SER A 499 53.13 16.53 3.77
CA SER A 499 53.71 17.73 4.39
C SER A 499 55.03 17.44 5.12
N GLU A 500 55.08 16.38 5.92
CA GLU A 500 56.29 16.01 6.66
C GLU A 500 57.42 15.51 5.74
N ILE A 501 57.08 14.80 4.65
CA ILE A 501 58.06 14.41 3.64
C ILE A 501 58.62 15.64 2.90
N ALA A 502 57.77 16.60 2.51
CA ALA A 502 58.23 17.85 1.89
C ALA A 502 59.12 18.67 2.85
N ARG A 503 58.81 18.66 4.15
CA ARG A 503 59.64 19.30 5.18
C ARG A 503 60.99 18.61 5.33
N LEU A 504 61.04 17.28 5.24
CA LEU A 504 62.28 16.51 5.27
C LEU A 504 63.16 16.84 4.06
N GLU A 505 62.56 16.94 2.87
CA GLU A 505 63.26 17.33 1.63
C GLU A 505 63.92 18.70 1.74
N GLY A 506 63.21 19.70 2.30
CA GLY A 506 63.76 21.03 2.53
C GLY A 506 64.89 21.07 3.56
N ARG A 507 64.86 20.19 4.59
CA ARG A 507 65.87 20.16 5.66
C ARG A 507 67.11 19.33 5.32
N LEU A 508 66.96 18.30 4.48
CA LEU A 508 68.03 17.38 4.10
C LEU A 508 68.14 17.26 2.57
N PRO A 509 68.53 18.34 1.87
CA PRO A 509 68.61 18.34 0.41
C PRO A 509 69.70 17.41 -0.15
N ALA A 510 70.69 17.04 0.67
CA ALA A 510 71.79 16.15 0.29
C ALA A 510 71.48 14.65 0.43
N LEU A 511 70.27 14.28 0.87
CA LEU A 511 69.87 12.89 1.02
C LEU A 511 69.64 12.26 -0.36
N ASP A 512 70.18 11.05 -0.62
CA ASP A 512 69.93 10.38 -1.89
C ASP A 512 68.45 9.94 -2.05
N ASP A 513 68.02 9.77 -3.31
CA ASP A 513 66.63 9.45 -3.65
C ASP A 513 66.19 8.06 -3.16
N LYS A 514 67.13 7.10 -3.05
CA LYS A 514 66.85 5.75 -2.58
C LYS A 514 66.53 5.75 -1.08
N HIS A 515 67.33 6.45 -0.28
CA HIS A 515 67.07 6.64 1.15
C HIS A 515 65.80 7.47 1.37
N ARG A 516 65.54 8.49 0.55
CA ARG A 516 64.31 9.28 0.64
C ARG A 516 63.06 8.44 0.38
N SER A 517 63.11 7.55 -0.62
CA SER A 517 62.02 6.62 -0.92
C SER A 517 61.78 5.62 0.22
N GLU A 518 62.84 5.07 0.81
CA GLU A 518 62.71 4.13 1.94
C GLU A 518 62.11 4.81 3.18
N ILE A 519 62.52 6.05 3.49
CA ILE A 519 61.93 6.84 4.58
C ILE A 519 60.45 7.10 4.30
N THR A 520 60.10 7.52 3.08
CA THR A 520 58.72 7.78 2.66
C THR A 520 57.85 6.52 2.81
N GLN A 521 58.32 5.36 2.34
CA GLN A 521 57.60 4.10 2.52
C GLN A 521 57.48 3.68 3.98
N THR A 522 58.49 3.98 4.80
CA THR A 522 58.46 3.66 6.23
C THR A 522 57.38 4.49 6.94
N VAL A 523 57.34 5.80 6.69
CA VAL A 523 56.33 6.70 7.27
C VAL A 523 54.92 6.30 6.82
N LYS A 524 54.71 6.05 5.52
CA LYS A 524 53.41 5.56 4.99
C LYS A 524 52.99 4.26 5.67
N ARG A 525 53.87 3.25 5.75
CA ARG A 525 53.59 1.97 6.42
C ARG A 525 53.23 2.14 7.89
N VAL A 526 53.84 3.08 8.61
CA VAL A 526 53.51 3.37 10.01
C VAL A 526 52.10 3.95 10.12
N VAL A 527 51.77 4.96 9.31
CA VAL A 527 50.44 5.59 9.31
C VAL A 527 49.36 4.60 8.91
N ASP A 528 49.59 3.80 7.87
CA ASP A 528 48.63 2.76 7.44
C ASP A 528 48.35 1.75 8.55
N LYS A 529 49.39 1.31 9.28
CA LYS A 529 49.24 0.40 10.43
C LYS A 529 48.49 1.05 11.58
N LEU A 530 48.73 2.33 11.87
CA LEU A 530 48.03 3.07 12.93
C LEU A 530 46.55 3.28 12.61
N LEU A 531 46.19 3.51 11.34
CA LEU A 531 44.81 3.76 10.93
C LEU A 531 44.02 2.49 10.62
N HIS A 532 44.67 1.37 10.28
CA HIS A 532 43.97 0.14 9.91
C HIS A 532 43.06 -0.38 11.04
N ALA A 533 43.59 -0.58 12.25
CA ALA A 533 42.80 -1.14 13.35
C ALA A 533 41.64 -0.22 13.82
N PRO A 534 41.84 1.10 14.03
CA PRO A 534 40.75 2.01 14.39
C PRO A 534 39.66 2.11 13.32
N THR A 535 40.02 2.19 12.03
CA THR A 535 39.03 2.30 10.94
C THR A 535 38.18 1.04 10.80
N VAL A 536 38.78 -0.15 10.93
CA VAL A 536 38.04 -1.41 10.96
C VAL A 536 37.15 -1.48 12.20
N ARG A 537 37.66 -1.09 13.37
CA ARG A 537 36.90 -1.18 14.62
C ARG A 537 35.70 -0.24 14.63
N VAL A 538 35.83 0.97 14.10
CA VAL A 538 34.71 1.92 14.01
C VAL A 538 33.63 1.41 13.06
N LYS A 539 33.98 0.80 11.91
CA LYS A 539 32.99 0.17 11.03
C LYS A 539 32.23 -0.97 11.72
N GLN A 540 32.91 -1.79 12.52
CA GLN A 540 32.27 -2.86 13.30
C GLN A 540 31.33 -2.30 14.38
N LEU A 541 31.81 -1.33 15.17
CA LEU A 541 31.03 -0.74 16.26
C LEU A 541 29.82 0.06 15.75
N ALA A 542 29.88 0.57 14.53
CA ALA A 542 28.75 1.26 13.91
C ALA A 542 27.66 0.33 13.38
N ALA A 543 28.03 -0.90 13.04
CA ALA A 543 27.05 -1.93 12.69
C ALA A 543 26.18 -2.34 13.90
N GLU A 544 26.70 -2.18 15.12
CA GLU A 544 25.98 -2.49 16.37
C GLU A 544 24.89 -1.44 16.69
N PRO A 545 23.81 -1.83 17.40
CA PRO A 545 22.78 -0.90 17.87
C PRO A 545 23.37 0.22 18.74
N GLY A 546 23.03 1.48 18.47
CA GLY A 546 23.60 2.65 19.17
C GLY A 546 24.91 3.17 18.58
N GLY A 547 25.41 2.56 17.50
CA GLY A 547 26.67 2.95 16.86
C GLY A 547 26.67 4.26 16.04
N ALA A 548 25.53 4.98 15.99
CA ALA A 548 25.38 6.21 15.21
C ALA A 548 26.38 7.32 15.63
N GLY A 549 26.74 7.38 16.93
CA GLY A 549 27.65 8.40 17.46
C GLY A 549 29.13 8.21 17.09
N TYR A 550 29.53 7.05 16.52
CA TYR A 550 30.94 6.81 16.21
C TYR A 550 31.46 7.63 15.01
N ALA A 551 30.58 7.96 14.06
CA ALA A 551 30.93 8.85 12.96
C ALA A 551 31.24 10.26 13.49
N ASP A 552 30.39 10.78 14.37
CA ASP A 552 30.57 12.10 14.98
C ASP A 552 31.76 12.14 15.94
N ALA A 553 32.01 11.04 16.66
CA ALA A 553 33.20 10.89 17.47
C ALA A 553 34.47 10.97 16.61
N LEU A 554 34.53 10.30 15.45
CA LEU A 554 35.67 10.42 14.53
C LEU A 554 35.84 11.84 13.99
N ARG A 555 34.75 12.49 13.58
CA ARG A 555 34.78 13.88 13.10
C ARG A 555 35.33 14.82 14.17
N THR A 556 34.89 14.65 15.41
CA THR A 556 35.31 15.48 16.55
C THR A 556 36.75 15.20 16.97
N LEU A 557 37.15 13.93 17.06
CA LEU A 557 38.48 13.53 17.54
C LEU A 557 39.60 13.91 16.56
N PHE A 558 39.29 13.96 15.27
CA PHE A 558 40.27 14.23 14.20
C PHE A 558 40.02 15.55 13.46
N ASP A 559 39.08 16.37 13.92
CA ASP A 559 38.72 17.67 13.32
C ASP A 559 38.52 17.58 11.80
N LEU A 560 37.75 16.57 11.37
CA LEU A 560 37.53 16.29 9.95
C LEU A 560 36.59 17.33 9.34
N ASP A 561 37.04 17.99 8.27
CA ASP A 561 36.25 18.97 7.52
C ASP A 561 34.97 18.34 6.94
N GLN A 562 33.82 18.94 7.23
CA GLN A 562 32.52 18.50 6.72
C GLN A 562 32.43 18.61 5.20
N GLU A 563 33.09 19.59 4.58
CA GLU A 563 33.13 19.73 3.13
C GLU A 563 33.93 18.60 2.48
N ALA A 564 35.02 18.16 3.11
CA ALA A 564 35.82 17.03 2.64
C ALA A 564 35.04 15.71 2.72
N VAL A 565 34.30 15.47 3.80
CA VAL A 565 33.43 14.29 3.94
C VAL A 565 32.31 14.32 2.89
N ALA A 566 31.65 15.47 2.70
CA ALA A 566 30.60 15.63 1.71
C ALA A 566 31.10 15.53 0.26
N ALA A 567 32.34 15.93 -0.02
CA ALA A 567 32.98 15.75 -1.32
C ALA A 567 33.22 14.26 -1.62
N VAL A 568 33.67 13.47 -0.64
CA VAL A 568 33.85 12.02 -0.79
C VAL A 568 32.51 11.32 -1.01
N SER A 569 31.47 11.67 -0.24
CA SER A 569 30.13 11.11 -0.43
C SER A 569 29.56 11.38 -1.83
N ARG A 570 29.81 12.57 -2.41
CA ARG A 570 29.40 12.90 -3.79
C ARG A 570 30.22 12.15 -4.84
N ALA A 571 31.50 11.91 -4.60
CA ALA A 571 32.36 11.17 -5.53
C ALA A 571 32.00 9.68 -5.59
N GLU A 572 31.74 9.03 -4.45
CA GLU A 572 31.28 7.63 -4.41
C GLU A 572 29.93 7.44 -5.14
N GLY A 573 29.03 8.42 -5.07
CA GLY A 573 27.74 8.37 -5.79
C GLY A 573 27.87 8.39 -7.32
N ALA A 574 28.85 9.12 -7.87
CA ALA A 574 29.05 9.24 -9.32
C ALA A 574 29.74 8.01 -9.95
N ASP A 575 30.63 7.34 -9.22
CA ASP A 575 31.32 6.15 -9.69
C ASP A 575 30.37 4.93 -9.78
N ASP A 576 29.46 4.78 -8.80
CA ASP A 576 28.44 3.72 -8.76
C ASP A 576 27.36 3.87 -9.85
N GLU A 577 26.97 5.09 -10.24
CA GLU A 577 26.07 5.32 -11.39
C GLU A 577 26.65 4.77 -12.70
N SER A 578 27.98 4.87 -12.85
CA SER A 578 28.68 4.34 -14.03
C SER A 578 28.70 2.80 -14.05
N GLU A 579 28.78 2.13 -12.90
CA GLU A 579 28.73 0.66 -12.80
C GLU A 579 27.31 0.13 -12.99
N ASN A 580 26.31 0.83 -12.44
CA ASN A 580 24.91 0.43 -12.57
C ASN A 580 24.41 0.54 -14.04
N SER A 581 24.95 1.48 -14.81
CA SER A 581 24.69 1.59 -16.26
C SER A 581 25.18 0.36 -17.06
N LYS A 582 26.24 -0.32 -16.60
CA LYS A 582 26.83 -1.49 -17.26
C LYS A 582 26.09 -2.80 -16.97
N ASN A 583 25.29 -2.85 -15.90
CA ASN A 583 24.48 -4.01 -15.54
C ASN A 583 23.10 -4.06 -16.25
N ARG A 584 22.77 -3.06 -17.09
CA ARG A 584 21.64 -3.16 -18.02
C ARG A 584 22.03 -4.07 -19.19
N GLY A 585 21.53 -5.31 -19.18
CA GLY A 585 21.59 -6.21 -20.34
C GLY A 585 20.96 -5.58 -21.59
N PRO A 586 21.28 -6.07 -22.80
CA PRO A 586 20.89 -5.40 -24.04
C PRO A 586 19.35 -5.37 -24.17
N ALA A 587 18.85 -4.20 -24.55
CA ALA A 587 17.44 -3.83 -24.70
C ALA A 587 16.64 -4.72 -25.66
#